data_AF-A0A976GZT8-F1
#
_entry.id   AF-A0A976GZT8-F1
#
_cell.length_a   1.000
_cell.length_b   1.000
_cell.length_c   1.000
_cell.angle_alpha   90.00
_cell.angle_beta   90.00
_cell.angle_gamma   90.00
#
_symmetry.space_group_name_H-M   'P 1'
#
loop_
_entity.id
_entity.type
_entity.pdbx_description
1 polymer ?
#
loop_
_entity_poly.entity_id
_entity_poly.type
_entity_poly.pdbx_seq_one_letter_code
_entity_poly.pdbx_strand_id
1 'polypeptide(L)'
;MDIRHQGYGIKKLRELILELAVRGLLVPQDVNDEPASRLLKKIAAEKARLVKEGKINKGKKTHFSEEALPFGIPMNWAWTQLGEISEIGPRNTLADDLQVGFVPMPLIFTNYDGTHGQEVKSWREVKTGYTHFADGDIAIAKITPCFENSKAAIFANLENGYGAGTTELHVARLIGEFVSSRYILLYLKAPMFLERGKPKMTGSAGQKRVPANYFIGNPLPLPPLAEQHRIVAKVDELMALCDQLERQQEDSVATHGTLVQTL
;
A
#
# COMPACT_ATOMS: atom_id res chain seq x y z
N MET A 1 0.80 35.13 8.87
CA MET A 1 0.45 33.78 9.36
C MET A 1 1.26 32.80 8.53
N ASP A 2 2.13 31.98 9.12
CA ASP A 2 3.20 31.24 8.41
C ASP A 2 2.61 30.14 7.50
N ILE A 3 2.86 30.22 6.19
CA ILE A 3 2.36 29.31 5.13
C ILE A 3 2.68 27.84 5.47
N ARG A 4 3.80 27.61 6.20
CA ARG A 4 4.22 26.27 6.64
C ARG A 4 3.25 25.59 7.61
N HIS A 5 2.42 26.34 8.34
CA HIS A 5 1.46 25.77 9.29
C HIS A 5 0.17 25.27 8.61
N GLN A 6 -0.20 25.80 7.44
CA GLN A 6 -1.47 25.47 6.78
C GLN A 6 -1.42 24.13 6.02
N GLY A 7 -0.38 23.90 5.21
CA GLY A 7 -0.17 22.60 4.54
C GLY A 7 0.10 21.45 5.52
N TYR A 8 0.65 21.76 6.70
CA TYR A 8 0.80 20.77 7.78
C TYR A 8 -0.55 20.24 8.30
N GLY A 9 -1.58 21.10 8.36
CA GLY A 9 -2.92 20.71 8.80
C GLY A 9 -3.59 19.70 7.88
N ILE A 10 -3.53 19.93 6.56
CA ILE A 10 -4.12 19.02 5.56
C ILE A 10 -3.38 17.69 5.56
N LYS A 11 -2.04 17.70 5.63
CA LYS A 11 -1.26 16.47 5.76
C LYS A 11 -1.69 15.65 6.98
N LYS A 12 -1.87 16.28 8.15
CA LYS A 12 -2.35 15.61 9.36
C LYS A 12 -3.78 15.07 9.23
N LEU A 13 -4.64 15.79 8.50
CA LEU A 13 -5.99 15.31 8.20
C LEU A 13 -5.94 14.02 7.35
N ARG A 14 -5.11 13.97 6.30
CA ARG A 14 -4.93 12.77 5.47
C ARG A 14 -4.41 11.58 6.28
N GLU A 15 -3.40 11.82 7.14
CA GLU A 15 -2.89 10.81 8.07
C GLU A 15 -3.99 10.27 8.99
N LEU A 16 -4.84 11.14 9.54
CA LEU A 16 -5.96 10.77 10.39
C LEU A 16 -7.03 9.96 9.63
N ILE A 17 -7.36 10.35 8.39
CA ILE A 17 -8.32 9.62 7.55
C ILE A 17 -7.86 8.17 7.36
N LEU A 18 -6.59 7.95 7.03
CA LEU A 18 -6.05 6.60 6.89
C LEU A 18 -6.10 5.83 8.21
N GLU A 19 -5.73 6.47 9.32
CA GLU A 19 -5.74 5.85 10.64
C GLU A 19 -7.16 5.40 11.05
N LEU A 20 -8.18 6.23 10.80
CA LEU A 20 -9.58 5.87 11.05
C LEU A 20 -10.06 4.76 10.11
N ALA A 21 -9.65 4.78 8.84
CA ALA A 21 -10.01 3.78 7.85
C ALA A 21 -9.62 2.37 8.31
N VAL A 22 -8.38 2.19 8.74
CA VAL A 22 -7.83 0.87 9.07
C VAL A 22 -8.12 0.43 10.52
N ARG A 23 -8.71 1.32 11.33
CA ARG A 23 -9.24 0.98 12.67
C ARG A 23 -10.72 0.59 12.65
N GLY A 24 -11.40 0.71 11.50
CA GLY A 24 -12.83 0.46 11.39
C GLY A 24 -13.68 1.58 11.98
N LEU A 25 -13.18 2.82 11.96
CA LEU A 25 -13.84 3.99 12.53
C LEU A 25 -14.30 5.01 11.47
N LEU A 26 -14.08 4.72 10.19
CA LEU A 26 -14.37 5.67 9.10
C LEU A 26 -15.77 5.50 8.50
N VAL A 27 -16.30 4.28 8.50
CA VAL A 27 -17.62 3.95 7.92
C VAL A 27 -18.43 3.09 8.89
N PRO A 28 -19.77 3.11 8.83
CA PRO A 28 -20.60 2.21 9.62
C PRO A 28 -20.39 0.73 9.26
N GLN A 29 -20.43 -0.14 10.26
CA GLN A 29 -20.40 -1.59 10.08
C GLN A 29 -21.78 -2.09 9.62
N ASP A 30 -21.79 -3.10 8.75
CA ASP A 30 -23.02 -3.82 8.37
C ASP A 30 -22.98 -5.24 8.93
N VAL A 31 -23.99 -5.60 9.72
CA VAL A 31 -24.12 -6.93 10.35
C VAL A 31 -24.39 -8.03 9.33
N ASN A 32 -24.86 -7.68 8.13
CA ASN A 32 -25.15 -8.62 7.05
C ASN A 32 -23.93 -8.91 6.16
N ASP A 33 -22.85 -8.15 6.30
CA ASP A 33 -21.63 -8.40 5.56
C ASP A 33 -21.03 -9.76 5.93
N GLU A 34 -20.49 -10.47 4.93
CA GLU A 34 -19.75 -11.71 5.17
C GLU A 34 -18.51 -11.40 6.04
N PRO A 35 -18.37 -11.98 7.25
CA PRO A 35 -17.30 -11.62 8.16
C PRO A 35 -15.93 -11.97 7.59
N ALA A 36 -14.91 -11.18 7.94
CA ALA A 36 -13.55 -11.33 7.42
C ALA A 36 -12.96 -12.74 7.64
N SER A 37 -13.37 -13.42 8.71
CA SER A 37 -12.98 -14.81 9.00
C SER A 37 -13.37 -15.80 7.88
N ARG A 38 -14.43 -15.53 7.10
CA ARG A 38 -14.81 -16.32 5.93
C ARG A 38 -13.90 -16.05 4.75
N LEU A 39 -13.49 -14.79 4.54
CA LEU A 39 -12.51 -14.41 3.51
C LEU A 39 -11.17 -15.14 3.77
N LEU A 40 -10.69 -15.11 5.01
CA LEU A 40 -9.45 -15.79 5.40
C LEU A 40 -9.51 -17.30 5.14
N LYS A 41 -10.66 -17.95 5.37
CA LYS A 41 -10.84 -19.38 5.02
C LYS A 41 -10.75 -19.62 3.52
N LYS A 42 -11.39 -18.77 2.69
CA LYS A 42 -11.33 -18.87 1.23
C LYS A 42 -9.90 -18.66 0.72
N ILE A 43 -9.20 -17.66 1.24
CA ILE A 43 -7.81 -17.35 0.91
C ILE A 43 -6.88 -18.51 1.30
N ALA A 44 -7.03 -19.07 2.50
CA ALA A 44 -6.23 -20.21 2.94
C ALA A 44 -6.42 -21.45 2.05
N ALA A 45 -7.67 -21.72 1.63
CA ALA A 45 -7.98 -22.82 0.71
C ALA A 45 -7.35 -22.58 -0.67
N GLU A 46 -7.48 -21.38 -1.22
CA GLU A 46 -6.90 -21.03 -2.52
C GLU A 46 -5.37 -21.05 -2.49
N LYS A 47 -4.77 -20.51 -1.43
CA LYS A 47 -3.33 -20.59 -1.19
C LYS A 47 -2.84 -22.03 -1.16
N ALA A 48 -3.55 -22.91 -0.43
CA ALA A 48 -3.20 -24.33 -0.37
C ALA A 48 -3.29 -25.01 -1.74
N ARG A 49 -4.29 -24.66 -2.56
CA ARG A 49 -4.42 -25.12 -3.94
C ARG A 49 -3.25 -24.68 -4.80
N LEU A 50 -2.91 -23.39 -4.81
CA LEU A 50 -1.80 -22.84 -5.61
C LEU A 50 -0.44 -23.40 -5.21
N VAL A 51 -0.21 -23.64 -3.92
CA VAL A 51 1.00 -24.31 -3.42
C VAL A 51 1.07 -25.76 -3.89
N LYS A 52 -0.05 -26.50 -3.84
CA LYS A 52 -0.13 -27.89 -4.32
C LYS A 52 0.12 -27.96 -5.83
N GLU A 53 -0.31 -26.96 -6.59
CA GLU A 53 -0.07 -26.83 -8.03
C GLU A 53 1.35 -26.33 -8.37
N GLY A 54 2.18 -25.97 -7.37
CA GLY A 54 3.53 -25.46 -7.58
C GLY A 54 3.58 -24.05 -8.19
N LYS A 55 2.45 -23.31 -8.19
CA LYS A 55 2.35 -21.96 -8.76
C LYS A 55 2.94 -20.89 -7.86
N ILE A 56 2.87 -21.10 -6.54
CA ILE A 56 3.44 -20.19 -5.54
C ILE A 56 4.19 -20.97 -4.48
N ASN A 57 5.14 -20.31 -3.82
CA ASN A 57 5.83 -20.87 -2.67
C ASN A 57 4.92 -20.91 -1.43
N LYS A 58 5.09 -21.93 -0.57
CA LYS A 58 4.34 -22.06 0.70
C LYS A 58 4.50 -20.85 1.63
N GLY A 59 5.62 -20.14 1.51
CA GLY A 59 5.98 -19.00 2.38
C GLY A 59 6.33 -19.42 3.80
N LYS A 60 6.80 -18.47 4.60
CA LYS A 60 7.02 -18.66 6.04
C LYS A 60 5.70 -18.47 6.78
N LYS A 61 5.38 -19.37 7.71
CA LYS A 61 4.33 -19.10 8.69
C LYS A 61 4.83 -18.03 9.64
N THR A 62 4.08 -16.96 9.76
CA THR A 62 4.31 -15.92 10.76
C THR A 62 3.09 -15.88 11.67
N HIS A 63 3.33 -15.73 12.96
CA HIS A 63 2.28 -15.50 13.96
C HIS A 63 2.61 -14.17 14.63
N PHE A 64 1.60 -13.36 14.89
CA PHE A 64 1.73 -12.19 15.75
C PHE A 64 1.21 -12.55 17.14
N SER A 65 1.81 -11.98 18.18
CA SER A 65 1.26 -12.07 19.52
C SER A 65 0.00 -11.21 19.61
N GLU A 66 -1.06 -11.73 20.22
CA GLU A 66 -2.28 -10.96 20.50
C GLU A 66 -2.00 -9.75 21.42
N GLU A 67 -1.00 -9.86 22.30
CA GLU A 67 -0.53 -8.77 23.16
C GLU A 67 0.14 -7.63 22.37
N ALA A 68 0.53 -7.88 21.11
CA ALA A 68 1.14 -6.89 20.23
C ALA A 68 0.11 -6.13 19.36
N LEU A 69 -1.18 -6.41 19.55
CA LEU A 69 -2.24 -5.77 18.79
C LEU A 69 -2.37 -4.28 19.17
N PRO A 70 -2.40 -3.37 18.18
CA PRO A 70 -2.40 -1.92 18.42
C PRO A 70 -3.68 -1.37 19.05
N PHE A 71 -4.82 -1.99 18.78
CA PHE A 71 -6.16 -1.53 19.14
C PHE A 71 -7.17 -2.68 19.00
N GLY A 72 -8.37 -2.47 19.56
CA GLY A 72 -9.53 -3.33 19.27
C GLY A 72 -10.10 -3.06 17.88
N ILE A 73 -10.59 -4.11 17.22
CA ILE A 73 -11.25 -4.04 15.90
C ILE A 73 -12.74 -4.40 16.02
N PRO A 74 -13.59 -4.00 15.05
CA PRO A 74 -14.98 -4.45 15.01
C PRO A 74 -15.12 -5.98 15.00
N MET A 75 -16.24 -6.49 15.53
CA MET A 75 -16.44 -7.94 15.72
C MET A 75 -16.48 -8.74 14.40
N ASN A 76 -16.89 -8.11 13.30
CA ASN A 76 -16.95 -8.71 11.96
C ASN A 76 -15.60 -8.66 11.22
N TRP A 77 -14.59 -7.99 11.79
CA TRP A 77 -13.22 -7.95 11.26
C TRP A 77 -12.38 -9.11 11.81
N ALA A 78 -11.20 -9.32 11.23
CA ALA A 78 -10.23 -10.28 11.71
C ALA A 78 -8.81 -9.72 11.60
N TRP A 79 -7.95 -10.07 12.55
CA TRP A 79 -6.52 -9.85 12.39
C TRP A 79 -5.92 -10.93 11.50
N THR A 80 -5.05 -10.52 10.58
CA THR A 80 -4.28 -11.38 9.67
C THR A 80 -2.90 -10.77 9.46
N GLN A 81 -2.09 -11.36 8.59
CA GLN A 81 -0.85 -10.75 8.08
C GLN A 81 -0.81 -10.78 6.55
N LEU A 82 -0.01 -9.90 5.93
CA LEU A 82 0.18 -9.91 4.47
C LEU A 82 0.68 -11.27 3.97
N GLY A 83 1.60 -11.88 4.71
CA GLY A 83 2.13 -13.21 4.38
C GLY A 83 1.09 -14.32 4.36
N GLU A 84 -0.07 -14.15 5.00
CA GLU A 84 -1.16 -15.14 4.98
C GLU A 84 -2.05 -14.97 3.75
N ILE A 85 -2.24 -13.73 3.28
CA ILE A 85 -3.18 -13.38 2.21
C ILE A 85 -2.54 -13.13 0.84
N SER A 86 -1.22 -13.23 0.75
CA SER A 86 -0.47 -12.96 -0.49
C SER A 86 0.69 -13.92 -0.74
N GLU A 87 1.14 -13.97 -1.99
CA GLU A 87 2.49 -14.38 -2.37
C GLU A 87 3.45 -13.18 -2.22
N ILE A 88 4.57 -13.39 -1.53
CA ILE A 88 5.55 -12.35 -1.24
C ILE A 88 6.73 -12.47 -2.21
N GLY A 89 7.07 -11.37 -2.88
CA GLY A 89 8.15 -11.32 -3.86
C GLY A 89 7.89 -12.26 -5.05
N PRO A 90 6.74 -12.13 -5.75
CA PRO A 90 6.42 -12.97 -6.90
C PRO A 90 7.51 -12.88 -7.96
N ARG A 91 7.66 -13.95 -8.74
CA ARG A 91 8.54 -14.00 -9.91
C ARG A 91 7.73 -14.30 -11.15
N ASN A 92 8.07 -13.62 -12.23
CA ASN A 92 7.51 -13.89 -13.56
C ASN A 92 8.56 -14.60 -14.43
N THR A 93 8.10 -15.49 -15.29
CA THR A 93 8.90 -16.13 -16.35
C THR A 93 8.22 -15.81 -17.67
N LEU A 94 8.87 -14.98 -18.49
CA LEU A 94 8.31 -14.38 -19.71
C LEU A 94 9.30 -14.55 -20.86
N ALA A 95 8.83 -14.37 -22.09
CA ALA A 95 9.69 -14.35 -23.28
C ALA A 95 10.65 -13.15 -23.25
N ASP A 96 11.89 -13.35 -23.69
CA ASP A 96 12.97 -12.37 -23.58
C ASP A 96 12.68 -11.03 -24.30
N ASP A 97 11.98 -11.10 -25.42
CA ASP A 97 11.63 -9.98 -26.28
C ASP A 97 10.31 -9.28 -25.91
N LEU A 98 9.54 -9.86 -24.99
CA LEU A 98 8.31 -9.26 -24.49
C LEU A 98 8.62 -7.90 -23.87
N GLN A 99 7.89 -6.87 -24.31
CA GLN A 99 7.97 -5.55 -23.71
C GLN A 99 7.20 -5.55 -22.39
N VAL A 100 7.79 -4.96 -21.36
CA VAL A 100 7.23 -4.90 -20.00
C VAL A 100 7.42 -3.51 -19.41
N GLY A 101 6.63 -3.21 -18.38
CA GLY A 101 6.79 -1.98 -17.61
C GLY A 101 8.06 -2.02 -16.75
N PHE A 102 8.87 -0.97 -16.80
CA PHE A 102 9.99 -0.75 -15.90
C PHE A 102 9.70 0.41 -14.93
N VAL A 103 9.71 0.14 -13.62
CA VAL A 103 9.37 1.14 -12.60
C VAL A 103 10.58 1.46 -11.71
N PRO A 104 11.37 2.50 -12.02
CA PRO A 104 12.41 3.00 -11.11
C PRO A 104 11.79 3.79 -9.95
N MET A 105 12.55 3.97 -8.86
CA MET A 105 12.07 4.64 -7.63
C MET A 105 11.44 6.04 -7.83
N PRO A 106 11.91 6.89 -8.77
CA PRO A 106 11.25 8.17 -9.05
C PRO A 106 9.82 8.04 -9.56
N LEU A 107 9.49 6.94 -10.24
CA LEU A 107 8.15 6.68 -10.79
C LEU A 107 7.21 5.99 -9.79
N ILE A 108 7.63 5.85 -8.53
CA ILE A 108 6.77 5.38 -7.43
C ILE A 108 6.38 6.60 -6.60
N PHE A 109 5.11 6.97 -6.62
CA PHE A 109 4.69 8.25 -6.04
C PHE A 109 4.28 8.12 -4.57
N THR A 110 4.10 9.28 -3.93
CA THR A 110 3.63 9.37 -2.54
C THR A 110 2.10 9.50 -2.47
N ASN A 111 1.43 9.70 -3.61
CA ASN A 111 -0.02 9.83 -3.72
C ASN A 111 -0.75 8.64 -3.05
N TYR A 112 -1.92 8.91 -2.49
CA TYR A 112 -2.70 7.94 -1.72
C TYR A 112 -3.37 6.87 -2.59
N ASP A 113 -3.56 7.15 -3.87
CA ASP A 113 -4.18 6.26 -4.84
C ASP A 113 -3.27 5.11 -5.33
N GLY A 114 -1.97 5.19 -5.04
CA GLY A 114 -0.99 4.16 -5.41
C GLY A 114 -0.59 4.19 -6.88
N THR A 115 -0.84 5.31 -7.56
CA THR A 115 -0.41 5.52 -8.95
C THR A 115 1.11 5.46 -9.10
N HIS A 116 1.55 5.03 -10.27
CA HIS A 116 2.95 4.97 -10.64
C HIS A 116 3.14 5.38 -12.10
N GLY A 117 4.36 5.79 -12.44
CA GLY A 117 4.82 5.85 -13.83
C GLY A 117 5.46 4.54 -14.26
N GLN A 118 5.79 4.43 -15.55
CA GLN A 118 6.61 3.34 -16.08
C GLN A 118 7.39 3.81 -17.29
N GLU A 119 8.53 3.17 -17.52
CA GLU A 119 9.22 3.10 -18.80
C GLU A 119 8.88 1.76 -19.46
N VAL A 120 9.14 1.61 -20.76
CA VAL A 120 9.01 0.32 -21.45
C VAL A 120 10.40 -0.25 -21.71
N LYS A 121 10.61 -1.52 -21.35
CA LYS A 121 11.86 -2.27 -21.61
C LYS A 121 11.56 -3.68 -22.06
N SER A 122 12.51 -4.33 -22.74
CA SER A 122 12.40 -5.77 -23.01
C SER A 122 12.62 -6.57 -21.73
N TRP A 123 11.92 -7.70 -21.60
CA TRP A 123 12.09 -8.59 -20.45
C TRP A 123 13.53 -9.03 -20.26
N ARG A 124 14.27 -9.29 -21.35
CA ARG A 124 15.69 -9.67 -21.32
C ARG A 124 16.54 -8.69 -20.51
N GLU A 125 16.26 -7.39 -20.60
CA GLU A 125 17.02 -6.35 -19.90
C GLU A 125 16.74 -6.32 -18.40
N VAL A 126 15.53 -6.74 -17.98
CA VAL A 126 15.04 -6.52 -16.61
C VAL A 126 14.72 -7.81 -15.84
N LYS A 127 14.85 -8.99 -16.47
CA LYS A 127 14.59 -10.31 -15.86
C LYS A 127 15.55 -10.69 -14.74
N THR A 128 16.66 -9.98 -14.58
CA THR A 128 17.70 -10.23 -13.56
C THR A 128 18.16 -8.92 -12.95
N GLY A 129 18.44 -8.92 -11.64
CA GLY A 129 18.89 -7.71 -10.94
C GLY A 129 17.78 -6.74 -10.55
N TYR A 130 16.51 -7.10 -10.75
CA TYR A 130 15.35 -6.27 -10.46
C TYR A 130 14.25 -7.03 -9.69
N THR A 131 13.32 -6.26 -9.12
CA THR A 131 12.12 -6.78 -8.46
C THR A 131 11.04 -6.99 -9.49
N HIS A 132 10.43 -8.19 -9.55
CA HIS A 132 9.37 -8.49 -10.52
C HIS A 132 7.99 -8.21 -9.92
N PHE A 133 7.03 -7.85 -10.77
CA PHE A 133 5.63 -7.65 -10.43
C PHE A 133 4.75 -7.79 -11.67
N ALA A 134 3.43 -7.86 -11.48
CA ALA A 134 2.43 -7.86 -12.53
C ALA A 134 1.26 -6.96 -12.12
N ASP A 135 0.32 -6.75 -13.03
CA ASP A 135 -0.91 -6.01 -12.72
C ASP A 135 -1.63 -6.62 -11.50
N GLY A 136 -2.07 -5.74 -10.60
CA GLY A 136 -2.70 -6.08 -9.33
C GLY A 136 -1.73 -6.25 -8.14
N ASP A 137 -0.42 -6.36 -8.39
CA ASP A 137 0.57 -6.47 -7.31
C ASP A 137 0.71 -5.15 -6.55
N ILE A 138 0.90 -5.23 -5.23
CA ILE A 138 1.07 -4.07 -4.35
C ILE A 138 2.51 -4.02 -3.86
N ALA A 139 3.11 -2.84 -3.85
CA ALA A 139 4.48 -2.66 -3.40
C ALA A 139 4.67 -1.45 -2.49
N ILE A 140 5.65 -1.56 -1.59
CA ILE A 140 6.14 -0.45 -0.78
C ILE A 140 7.66 -0.33 -0.94
N ALA A 141 8.15 0.90 -1.03
CA ALA A 141 9.57 1.19 -0.97
C ALA A 141 10.13 0.78 0.39
N LYS A 142 11.21 0.01 0.40
CA LYS A 142 11.79 -0.49 1.66
C LYS A 142 12.93 0.37 2.21
N ILE A 143 13.46 1.30 1.43
CA ILE A 143 14.67 2.07 1.77
C ILE A 143 14.34 3.49 2.26
N THR A 144 15.19 4.08 3.10
CA THR A 144 15.13 5.51 3.47
C THR A 144 15.52 6.43 2.31
N PRO A 145 14.87 7.60 2.14
CA PRO A 145 13.69 8.08 2.88
C PRO A 145 12.36 7.61 2.26
N CYS A 146 12.40 6.75 1.23
CA CYS A 146 11.22 6.39 0.44
C CYS A 146 10.14 5.66 1.25
N PHE A 147 10.53 4.73 2.13
CA PHE A 147 9.63 4.09 3.09
C PHE A 147 8.98 5.14 4.02
N GLU A 148 9.80 6.02 4.59
CA GLU A 148 9.37 7.04 5.56
C GLU A 148 8.40 8.06 4.94
N ASN A 149 8.54 8.29 3.63
CA ASN A 149 7.69 9.16 2.83
C ASN A 149 6.48 8.44 2.21
N SER A 150 6.19 7.19 2.60
CA SER A 150 5.01 6.44 2.14
C SER A 150 5.00 6.16 0.62
N LYS A 151 6.17 6.01 -0.02
CA LYS A 151 6.21 5.57 -1.43
C LYS A 151 5.71 4.13 -1.53
N ALA A 152 4.55 3.96 -2.14
CA ALA A 152 3.88 2.69 -2.33
C ALA A 152 3.03 2.76 -3.61
N ALA A 153 2.84 1.63 -4.28
CA ALA A 153 2.09 1.56 -5.53
C ALA A 153 1.20 0.31 -5.58
N ILE A 154 0.12 0.41 -6.36
CA ILE A 154 -0.58 -0.73 -6.93
C ILE A 154 -0.18 -0.73 -8.40
N PHE A 155 0.51 -1.77 -8.84
CA PHE A 155 0.90 -1.87 -10.23
C PHE A 155 -0.34 -2.19 -11.08
N ALA A 156 -0.59 -1.36 -12.08
CA ALA A 156 -1.75 -1.49 -12.95
C ALA A 156 -1.45 -0.86 -14.32
N ASN A 157 -2.07 -1.41 -15.36
CA ASN A 157 -1.86 -0.98 -16.75
C ASN A 157 -0.36 -1.04 -17.14
N LEU A 158 0.36 -2.04 -16.64
CA LEU A 158 1.73 -2.29 -17.05
C LEU A 158 1.76 -2.67 -18.54
N GLU A 159 2.84 -2.32 -19.23
CA GLU A 159 3.08 -2.82 -20.59
C GLU A 159 3.00 -4.36 -20.60
N ASN A 160 2.06 -4.90 -21.38
CA ASN A 160 1.70 -6.33 -21.43
C ASN A 160 1.34 -6.98 -20.07
N GLY A 161 0.95 -6.19 -19.06
CA GLY A 161 0.50 -6.66 -17.75
C GLY A 161 1.62 -7.13 -16.81
N TYR A 162 2.89 -6.96 -17.21
CA TYR A 162 4.05 -7.39 -16.43
C TYR A 162 5.05 -6.27 -16.27
N GLY A 163 5.85 -6.35 -15.20
CA GLY A 163 6.91 -5.39 -15.00
C GLY A 163 8.02 -5.84 -14.09
N ALA A 164 9.08 -5.04 -14.09
CA ALA A 164 10.16 -5.11 -13.14
C ALA A 164 10.58 -3.70 -12.71
N GLY A 165 11.24 -3.58 -11.57
CA GLY A 165 11.59 -2.26 -11.06
C GLY A 165 12.72 -2.32 -10.05
N THR A 166 12.92 -1.19 -9.37
CA THR A 166 13.96 -1.06 -8.35
C THR A 166 14.01 -2.26 -7.38
N THR A 167 15.22 -2.69 -7.02
CA THR A 167 15.43 -3.75 -6.02
C THR A 167 15.01 -3.32 -4.61
N GLU A 168 14.74 -2.02 -4.43
CA GLU A 168 14.36 -1.40 -3.16
C GLU A 168 12.86 -1.47 -2.86
N LEU A 169 12.19 -2.54 -3.30
CA LEU A 169 10.78 -2.82 -3.03
C LEU A 169 10.59 -4.08 -2.18
N HIS A 170 9.50 -4.07 -1.41
CA HIS A 170 8.77 -5.28 -1.01
C HIS A 170 7.48 -5.35 -1.83
N VAL A 171 7.15 -6.52 -2.38
CA VAL A 171 5.99 -6.74 -3.27
C VAL A 171 5.14 -7.88 -2.73
N ALA A 172 3.82 -7.70 -2.79
CA ALA A 172 2.82 -8.70 -2.44
C ALA A 172 1.80 -8.86 -3.59
N ARG A 173 1.56 -10.11 -3.99
CA ARG A 173 0.50 -10.52 -4.91
C ARG A 173 -0.64 -11.15 -4.14
N LEU A 174 -1.82 -10.53 -4.13
CA LEU A 174 -2.96 -11.04 -3.38
C LEU A 174 -3.44 -12.40 -3.94
N ILE A 175 -3.92 -13.25 -3.05
CA ILE A 175 -4.42 -14.58 -3.40
C ILE A 175 -5.94 -14.51 -3.56
N GLY A 176 -6.39 -14.65 -4.81
CA GLY A 176 -7.80 -14.53 -5.19
C GLY A 176 -8.35 -13.12 -5.03
N GLU A 177 -9.64 -12.96 -5.26
CA GLU A 177 -10.35 -11.66 -5.24
C GLU A 177 -11.15 -11.48 -3.94
N PHE A 178 -10.53 -11.80 -2.80
CA PHE A 178 -11.16 -11.72 -1.48
C PHE A 178 -10.73 -10.48 -0.69
N VAL A 179 -9.73 -9.76 -1.19
CA VAL A 179 -9.13 -8.60 -0.54
C VAL A 179 -8.90 -7.51 -1.58
N SER A 180 -9.30 -6.29 -1.27
CA SER A 180 -9.07 -5.13 -2.10
C SER A 180 -7.60 -4.69 -2.03
N SER A 181 -6.92 -4.62 -3.18
CA SER A 181 -5.56 -4.06 -3.28
C SER A 181 -5.51 -2.61 -2.79
N ARG A 182 -6.56 -1.83 -3.06
CA ARG A 182 -6.71 -0.45 -2.56
C ARG A 182 -6.77 -0.43 -1.03
N TYR A 183 -7.53 -1.31 -0.39
CA TYR A 183 -7.55 -1.36 1.08
C TYR A 183 -6.16 -1.68 1.67
N ILE A 184 -5.43 -2.62 1.07
CA ILE A 184 -4.06 -2.97 1.48
C ILE A 184 -3.11 -1.79 1.32
N LEU A 185 -3.23 -1.03 0.22
CA LEU A 185 -2.46 0.20 0.02
C LEU A 185 -2.75 1.21 1.15
N LEU A 186 -4.02 1.45 1.50
CA LEU A 186 -4.38 2.35 2.60
C LEU A 186 -3.70 1.94 3.91
N TYR A 187 -3.70 0.64 4.23
CA TYR A 187 -2.99 0.09 5.39
C TYR A 187 -1.48 0.32 5.34
N LEU A 188 -0.82 0.04 4.22
CA LEU A 188 0.62 0.25 4.06
C LEU A 188 1.02 1.72 4.17
N LYS A 189 0.11 2.64 3.83
CA LYS A 189 0.33 4.09 3.89
C LYS A 189 -0.11 4.70 5.23
N ALA A 190 -0.82 3.96 6.08
CA ALA A 190 -1.33 4.47 7.34
C ALA A 190 -0.20 4.77 8.35
N PRO A 191 -0.33 5.84 9.16
CA PRO A 191 0.67 6.18 10.18
C PRO A 191 1.01 5.01 11.11
N MET A 192 0.00 4.23 11.54
CA MET A 192 0.27 3.05 12.38
C MET A 192 1.25 2.05 11.77
N PHE A 193 1.28 1.89 10.45
CA PHE A 193 2.22 0.99 9.78
C PHE A 193 3.58 1.69 9.68
N LEU A 194 3.61 2.87 9.07
CA LEU A 194 4.88 3.58 8.83
C LEU A 194 5.67 3.85 10.12
N GLU A 195 5.02 4.37 11.17
CA GLU A 195 5.69 4.69 12.44
C GLU A 195 6.18 3.43 13.18
N ARG A 196 5.50 2.28 13.04
CA ARG A 196 5.96 1.00 13.60
C ARG A 196 7.13 0.40 12.80
N GLY A 197 7.23 0.71 11.51
CA GLY A 197 8.30 0.24 10.64
C GLY A 197 9.60 1.02 10.79
N LYS A 198 9.53 2.35 10.99
CA LYS A 198 10.71 3.23 11.15
C LYS A 198 11.75 2.74 12.17
N PRO A 199 11.41 2.41 13.43
CA PRO A 199 12.38 1.94 14.41
C PRO A 199 12.94 0.54 14.09
N LYS A 200 12.30 -0.22 13.20
CA LYS A 200 12.74 -1.56 12.77
C LYS A 200 13.70 -1.53 11.59
N MET A 201 13.91 -0.37 10.96
CA MET A 201 14.79 -0.27 9.80
C MET A 201 16.26 -0.47 10.21
N THR A 202 16.99 -1.28 9.44
CA THR A 202 18.39 -1.63 9.71
C THR A 202 19.31 -1.20 8.57
N GLY A 203 20.61 -1.03 8.86
CA GLY A 203 21.61 -0.56 7.90
C GLY A 203 22.33 0.72 8.34
N SER A 204 23.20 1.24 7.48
CA SER A 204 23.99 2.46 7.74
C SER A 204 23.11 3.71 7.72
N ALA A 205 23.58 4.78 8.38
CA ALA A 205 22.90 6.08 8.36
C ALA A 205 22.62 6.56 6.92
N GLY A 206 21.37 6.93 6.63
CA GLY A 206 20.91 7.34 5.29
C GLY A 206 20.57 6.20 4.32
N GLN A 207 20.91 4.94 4.63
CA GLN A 207 20.68 3.78 3.77
C GLN A 207 20.07 2.62 4.56
N LYS A 208 19.04 2.92 5.36
CA LYS A 208 18.34 1.90 6.16
C LYS A 208 17.23 1.25 5.34
N ARG A 209 16.94 -0.02 5.63
CA ARG A 209 15.88 -0.79 4.98
C ARG A 209 14.93 -1.37 6.01
N VAL A 210 13.62 -1.28 5.74
CA VAL A 210 12.63 -2.00 6.51
C VAL A 210 12.75 -3.52 6.21
N PRO A 211 12.89 -4.36 7.24
CA PRO A 211 13.05 -5.81 7.04
C PRO A 211 11.83 -6.47 6.38
N ALA A 212 12.05 -7.53 5.60
CA ALA A 212 10.97 -8.26 4.94
C ALA A 212 9.97 -8.87 5.94
N ASN A 213 10.44 -9.38 7.08
CA ASN A 213 9.56 -9.92 8.12
C ASN A 213 8.59 -8.88 8.70
N TYR A 214 8.95 -7.60 8.69
CA TYR A 214 8.03 -6.53 9.07
C TYR A 214 6.90 -6.40 8.04
N PHE A 215 7.23 -6.31 6.75
CA PHE A 215 6.24 -6.25 5.68
C PHE A 215 5.32 -7.48 5.66
N ILE A 216 5.90 -8.66 5.84
CA ILE A 216 5.17 -9.94 5.78
C ILE A 216 4.27 -10.13 7.00
N GLY A 217 4.77 -9.81 8.20
CA GLY A 217 4.19 -10.25 9.48
C GLY A 217 3.60 -9.15 10.36
N ASN A 218 3.53 -7.88 9.92
CA ASN A 218 2.87 -6.87 10.73
C ASN A 218 1.35 -7.16 10.81
N PRO A 219 0.72 -7.06 12.00
CA PRO A 219 -0.72 -7.28 12.15
C PRO A 219 -1.53 -6.37 11.22
N LEU A 220 -2.36 -6.98 10.39
CA LEU A 220 -3.21 -6.33 9.42
C LEU A 220 -4.68 -6.52 9.85
N PRO A 221 -5.43 -5.44 10.09
CA PRO A 221 -6.85 -5.52 10.40
C PRO A 221 -7.63 -5.68 9.09
N LEU A 222 -8.31 -6.81 8.90
CA LEU A 222 -9.05 -7.13 7.69
C LEU A 222 -10.58 -6.99 7.93
N PRO A 223 -11.27 -6.10 7.22
CA PRO A 223 -12.72 -5.99 7.21
C PRO A 223 -13.37 -7.04 6.28
N PRO A 224 -14.69 -7.24 6.37
CA PRO A 224 -15.49 -7.79 5.28
C PRO A 224 -15.19 -7.14 3.93
N LEU A 225 -15.33 -7.89 2.83
CA LEU A 225 -14.96 -7.39 1.49
C LEU A 225 -15.83 -6.20 1.07
N ALA A 226 -17.14 -6.25 1.34
CA ALA A 226 -18.03 -5.13 1.08
C ALA A 226 -17.60 -3.87 1.87
N GLU A 227 -17.26 -4.02 3.14
CA GLU A 227 -16.75 -2.94 3.98
C GLU A 227 -15.40 -2.40 3.48
N GLN A 228 -14.48 -3.25 3.00
CA GLN A 228 -13.23 -2.79 2.36
C GLN A 228 -13.50 -1.81 1.22
N HIS A 229 -14.48 -2.11 0.35
CA HIS A 229 -14.86 -1.21 -0.75
C HIS A 229 -15.51 0.07 -0.25
N ARG A 230 -16.38 0.01 0.78
CA ARG A 230 -16.98 1.21 1.39
C ARG A 230 -15.92 2.11 2.04
N ILE A 231 -14.92 1.53 2.71
CA ILE A 231 -13.78 2.26 3.28
C ILE A 231 -12.99 2.96 2.17
N VAL A 232 -12.63 2.24 1.11
CA VAL A 232 -11.87 2.80 -0.02
C VAL A 232 -12.62 3.96 -0.65
N ALA A 233 -13.92 3.79 -0.94
CA ALA A 233 -14.74 4.85 -1.51
C ALA A 233 -14.79 6.09 -0.61
N LYS A 234 -14.91 5.90 0.72
CA LYS A 234 -14.93 7.02 1.67
C LYS A 234 -13.59 7.72 1.79
N VAL A 235 -12.48 6.98 1.75
CA VAL A 235 -11.15 7.58 1.71
C VAL A 235 -10.97 8.40 0.43
N ASP A 236 -11.38 7.88 -0.73
CA ASP A 236 -11.29 8.60 -2.00
C ASP A 236 -12.06 9.92 -1.97
N GLU A 237 -13.30 9.90 -1.45
CA GLU A 237 -14.12 11.10 -1.23
C GLU A 237 -13.39 12.13 -0.35
N LEU A 238 -12.86 11.71 0.80
CA LEU A 238 -12.23 12.61 1.77
C LEU A 238 -10.87 13.12 1.28
N MET A 239 -10.10 12.31 0.55
CA MET A 239 -8.84 12.72 -0.06
C MET A 239 -9.07 13.75 -1.16
N ALA A 240 -10.12 13.60 -1.97
CA ALA A 240 -10.51 14.60 -2.97
C ALA A 240 -10.90 15.93 -2.30
N LEU A 241 -11.62 15.90 -1.18
CA LEU A 241 -11.91 17.10 -0.39
C LEU A 241 -10.63 17.75 0.17
N CYS A 242 -9.66 16.95 0.62
CA CYS A 242 -8.37 17.47 1.04
C CYS A 242 -7.61 18.14 -0.12
N ASP A 243 -7.63 17.56 -1.32
CA ASP A 243 -7.03 18.15 -2.52
C ASP A 243 -7.68 19.49 -2.88
N GLN A 244 -9.01 19.59 -2.76
CA GLN A 244 -9.75 20.84 -2.99
C GLN A 244 -9.38 21.91 -1.96
N LEU A 245 -9.29 21.56 -0.68
CA LEU A 245 -8.90 22.48 0.39
C LEU A 245 -7.46 23.01 0.19
N GLU A 246 -6.55 22.14 -0.26
CA GLU A 246 -5.16 22.50 -0.51
C GLU A 246 -5.05 23.51 -1.66
N ARG A 247 -5.75 23.27 -2.78
CA ARG A 247 -5.81 24.22 -3.91
C ARG A 247 -6.41 25.57 -3.51
N GLN A 248 -7.51 25.58 -2.74
CA GLN A 248 -8.12 26.83 -2.27
C GLN A 248 -7.17 27.66 -1.39
N GLN A 249 -6.34 27.01 -0.57
CA GLN A 249 -5.34 27.70 0.24
C GLN A 249 -4.24 28.31 -0.63
N GLU A 250 -3.74 27.58 -1.63
CA GLU A 250 -2.73 28.06 -2.57
C GLU A 250 -3.23 29.28 -3.35
N ASP A 251 -4.45 29.22 -3.89
CA ASP A 251 -5.06 30.33 -4.64
C ASP A 251 -5.27 31.57 -3.77
N SER A 252 -5.71 31.39 -2.51
CA SER A 252 -5.89 32.49 -1.57
C SER A 252 -4.56 33.17 -1.23
N VAL A 253 -3.48 32.39 -1.08
CA VAL A 253 -2.14 32.93 -0.80
C VAL A 253 -1.58 33.66 -2.01
N ALA A 254 -1.73 33.09 -3.22
CA ALA A 254 -1.31 33.74 -4.46
C ALA A 254 -2.00 35.09 -4.65
N THR A 255 -3.33 35.13 -4.47
CA THR A 255 -4.13 36.36 -4.57
C THR A 255 -3.69 37.42 -3.57
N HIS A 256 -3.45 37.03 -2.30
CA HIS A 256 -2.94 37.96 -1.29
C HIS A 256 -1.54 38.50 -1.64
N GLY A 257 -0.65 37.64 -2.16
CA GLY A 257 0.68 38.05 -2.61
C GLY A 257 0.63 39.08 -3.74
N THR A 258 -0.25 38.88 -4.73
CA THR A 258 -0.45 39.85 -5.82
C THR A 258 -0.98 41.18 -5.30
N LEU A 259 -1.96 41.19 -4.39
CA LEU A 259 -2.51 42.43 -3.81
C LEU A 259 -1.44 43.22 -3.04
N VAL A 260 -0.62 42.54 -2.24
CA VAL A 260 0.48 43.18 -1.49
C VAL A 260 1.55 43.75 -2.42
N GLN A 261 1.82 43.13 -3.57
CA GLN A 261 2.77 43.64 -4.56
C GLN A 261 2.23 44.80 -5.42
N THR A 262 0.92 44.96 -5.49
CA THR A 262 0.26 45.98 -6.33
C THR A 262 -0.03 47.28 -5.56
N LEU A 263 0.05 47.25 -4.23
CA LEU A 263 -0.09 48.40 -3.32
C LEU A 263 1.27 49.00 -2.98
#